data_AF-A0A537A5W3-F1
#
_entry.id   AF-A0A537A5W3-F1
#
_cell.length_a   1.000
_cell.length_b   1.000
_cell.length_c   1.000
_cell.angle_alpha   90.00
_cell.angle_beta   90.00
_cell.angle_gamma   90.00
#
_symmetry.space_group_name_H-M   'P 1'
#
loop_
_entity.id
_entity.type
_entity.pdbx_description
1 polymer ?
#
loop_
_entity_poly.entity_id
_entity_poly.type
_entity_poly.pdbx_seq_one_letter_code
_entity_poly.pdbx_strand_id
1 'polypeptide(L)' 'MSAMLSQPSPDLKAKLVQIEEQLQLAMQEFPERIAIDRLKFALALAKFVRHQLDLDATVEQSIPGSATVGRSAQQ' A
#
# COMPACT_ATOMS: atom_id res chain seq x y z
N MET A 1 5.25 -25.64 0.78
CA MET A 1 4.32 -24.61 1.27
C MET A 1 4.64 -23.33 0.51
N SER A 2 3.91 -23.08 -0.59
CA SER A 2 4.14 -21.91 -1.43
C SER A 2 3.65 -20.67 -0.71
N ALA A 3 4.53 -19.68 -0.54
CA ALA A 3 4.16 -18.37 -0.06
C ALA A 3 3.15 -17.77 -1.06
N MET A 4 1.88 -17.71 -0.66
CA MET A 4 0.91 -16.89 -1.36
C MET A 4 1.36 -15.44 -1.17
N LEU A 5 2.00 -14.89 -2.19
CA LEU A 5 2.16 -13.46 -2.36
C LEU A 5 0.74 -12.91 -2.55
N SER A 6 0.07 -12.67 -1.43
CA SER A 6 -1.22 -12.00 -1.38
C SER A 6 -0.99 -10.63 -2.00
N GLN A 7 -1.50 -10.42 -3.22
CA GLN A 7 -1.64 -9.06 -3.75
C GLN A 7 -2.26 -8.19 -2.64
N PRO A 8 -1.73 -6.99 -2.40
CA PRO A 8 -2.28 -6.11 -1.38
C PRO A 8 -3.76 -5.91 -1.71
N SER A 9 -4.61 -6.44 -0.85
CA SER A 9 -6.05 -6.46 -1.12
C SER A 9 -6.52 -5.00 -1.25
N PRO A 10 -7.42 -4.67 -2.20
CA PRO A 10 -8.02 -3.33 -2.28
C PRO A 10 -8.64 -2.87 -0.94
N ASP A 11 -9.01 -3.85 -0.11
CA ASP A 11 -9.44 -3.70 1.28
C ASP A 11 -8.38 -3.03 2.18
N LEU A 12 -7.09 -3.37 2.01
CA LEU A 12 -5.99 -2.77 2.77
C LEU A 12 -5.84 -1.28 2.46
N LYS A 13 -5.93 -0.89 1.18
CA LYS A 13 -5.84 0.52 0.78
C LYS A 13 -7.01 1.33 1.35
N ALA A 14 -8.23 0.80 1.29
CA ALA A 14 -9.40 1.44 1.88
C ALA A 14 -9.27 1.62 3.40
N LYS A 15 -8.75 0.60 4.10
CA LYS A 15 -8.46 0.67 5.54
C LYS A 15 -7.40 1.71 5.87
N LEU A 16 -6.34 1.83 5.07
CA LEU A 16 -5.32 2.86 5.25
C LEU A 16 -5.89 4.28 5.12
N VAL A 17 -6.78 4.51 4.16
CA VAL A 17 -7.48 5.80 4.01
C VAL A 17 -8.32 6.11 5.26
N GLN A 18 -9.09 5.14 5.76
CA GLN A 18 -9.86 5.31 7.00
C GLN A 18 -8.96 5.61 8.21
N ILE A 19 -7.83 4.90 8.33
CA ILE A 19 -6.85 5.14 9.41
C ILE A 19 -6.28 6.57 9.32
N GLU A 20 -5.95 7.05 8.12
CA GLU A 20 -5.46 8.42 7.92
C GLU A 20 -6.49 9.46 8.39
N GLU A 21 -7.77 9.29 8.06
CA GLU A 21 -8.86 10.18 8.49
C GLU A 21 -9.02 10.18 10.02
N GLN A 22 -9.03 9.00 10.64
CA GLN A 22 -9.15 8.87 12.10
C GLN A 22 -7.97 9.51 12.83
N LEU A 23 -6.75 9.35 12.32
CA LEU A 23 -5.56 9.97 12.90
C LEU A 23 -5.59 11.50 12.78
N GLN A 24 -6.11 12.04 11.68
CA GLN A 24 -6.29 13.48 11.51
C GLN A 24 -7.32 14.05 12.49
N LEU A 25 -8.44 13.34 12.72
CA LEU A 25 -9.45 13.71 13.71
C LEU A 25 -8.86 13.66 15.13
N ALA A 26 -8.16 12.59 15.49
CA ALA A 26 -7.52 12.45 16.80
C ALA A 26 -6.50 13.55 17.09
N MET A 27 -5.77 14.04 16.07
CA MET A 27 -4.85 15.18 16.23
C MET A 27 -5.57 16.50 16.54
N GLN A 28 -6.83 16.66 16.13
CA GLN A 28 -7.65 17.83 16.47
C GLN A 28 -8.25 17.70 17.87
N GLU A 29 -8.64 16.48 18.27
CA GLU A 29 -9.26 16.21 19.58
C GLU A 29 -8.26 16.21 20.74
N PHE A 30 -7.01 15.77 20.51
CA PHE A 30 -5.99 15.62 21.56
C PHE A 30 -4.76 16.51 21.29
N PRO A 31 -4.81 17.82 21.62
CA PRO A 31 -3.72 18.76 21.35
C PRO A 31 -2.49 18.60 22.29
N GLU A 32 -2.47 17.57 23.14
CA GLU A 32 -1.33 17.30 24.03
C GLU A 32 -0.06 16.98 23.22
N ARG A 33 1.03 17.72 23.47
CA ARG A 33 2.28 17.63 22.68
C ARG A 33 2.82 16.21 22.54
N ILE A 34 2.75 15.38 23.58
CA ILE A 34 3.29 14.01 23.55
C ILE A 34 2.41 13.07 22.70
N ALA A 35 1.09 13.23 22.75
CA ALA A 35 0.17 12.45 21.93
C ALA A 35 0.27 12.86 20.45
N ILE A 36 0.45 14.15 20.19
CA ILE A 36 0.49 14.69 18.82
C ILE A 36 1.66 14.15 18.00
N ASP A 37 2.85 13.97 18.59
CA ASP A 37 4.01 13.47 17.87
C ASP A 37 3.87 11.99 17.52
N ARG A 38 3.23 11.20 18.40
CA ARG A 38 2.88 9.79 18.12
C ARG A 38 1.82 9.68 17.04
N LEU A 39 0.81 10.54 17.07
CA LEU A 39 -0.24 10.58 16.04
C LEU A 39 0.33 11.01 14.68
N LYS A 40 1.23 12.00 14.65
CA LYS A 40 1.96 12.40 13.43
C LYS A 40 2.81 11.25 12.89
N PHE A 41 3.52 10.54 13.75
CA PHE A 41 4.32 9.38 13.35
C PHE A 41 3.44 8.28 12.75
N ALA A 42 2.35 7.92 13.41
CA ALA A 42 1.39 6.93 12.90
C ALA A 42 0.78 7.37 11.56
N LEU A 43 0.46 8.66 11.41
CA LEU A 43 -0.09 9.21 10.17
C LEU A 43 0.93 9.17 9.03
N ALA A 44 2.19 9.50 9.31
CA ALA A 44 3.28 9.40 8.33
C ALA A 44 3.49 7.95 7.90
N LEU A 45 3.44 7.00 8.84
CA LEU A 45 3.56 5.57 8.54
C LEU A 45 2.41 5.06 7.67
N ALA A 46 1.15 5.41 8.00
CA ALA A 46 -0.02 5.01 7.21
C ALA A 46 0.09 5.54 5.76
N LYS A 47 0.45 6.82 5.59
CA LYS A 47 0.69 7.42 4.28
C LYS A 47 1.82 6.76 3.51
N PHE A 48 2.92 6.42 4.19
CA PHE A 48 4.05 5.73 3.58
C PHE A 48 3.63 4.35 3.06
N VAL A 49 2.94 3.55 3.87
CA VAL A 49 2.47 2.21 3.46
C VAL A 49 1.52 2.33 2.27
N ARG A 50 0.54 3.25 2.30
CA ARG A 50 -0.36 3.48 1.15
C ARG A 50 0.42 3.86 -0.11
N HIS A 51 1.42 4.73 0.02
CA HIS A 51 2.26 5.14 -1.10
C HIS A 51 3.06 3.95 -1.67
N GLN A 52 3.61 3.07 -0.83
CA GLN A 52 4.27 1.85 -1.30
C GLN A 52 3.31 0.93 -2.06
N LEU A 53 2.07 0.76 -1.58
CA LEU A 53 1.05 -0.02 -2.29
C LEU A 53 0.70 0.59 -3.67
N ASP A 54 0.65 1.93 -3.77
CA ASP A 54 0.40 2.62 -5.02
C ASP A 54 1.56 2.44 -6.01
N LEU A 55 2.80 2.46 -5.52
CA LEU A 55 3.99 2.18 -6.34
C LEU A 55 3.98 0.74 -6.84
N ASP A 56 3.73 -0.25 -5.97
CA ASP A 56 3.65 -1.67 -6.35
C ASP A 56 2.56 -1.91 -7.41
N ALA A 57 1.39 -1.29 -7.25
CA ALA A 57 0.31 -1.37 -8.24
C ALA A 57 0.70 -0.76 -9.60
N THR A 58 1.50 0.31 -9.59
CA THR A 58 2.01 0.95 -10.81
C THR A 58 3.06 0.08 -11.52
N VAL A 59 3.88 -0.66 -10.76
CA VAL A 59 4.88 -1.60 -11.29
C VAL A 59 4.21 -2.80 -11.97
N GLU A 60 3.15 -3.39 -11.39
CA GLU A 60 2.41 -4.50 -12.02
C GLU A 60 1.76 -4.11 -13.35
N GLN A 61 1.30 -2.87 -13.48
CA GLN A 61 0.75 -2.36 -14.75
C GLN A 61 1.81 -2.06 -15.82
N SER A 62 3.07 -1.96 -15.43
CA SER A 62 4.19 -1.60 -16.32
C SER A 62 4.85 -2.82 -17.00
N ILE A 63 4.25 -4.01 -16.93
CA ILE A 63 4.70 -5.20 -17.69
C ILE A 63 3.81 -5.38 -18.94
N PRO A 64 4.13 -4.72 -20.07
CA PRO A 64 3.58 -5.10 -21.36
C PRO A 64 4.27 -6.40 -21.79
N GLY A 65 3.55 -7.53 -21.72
CA GLY A 65 3.82 -8.77 -22.45
C GLY A 65 5.26 -9.26 -22.46
N SER A 66 5.64 -10.09 -21.49
CA SER A 66 6.72 -11.06 -21.74
C SER A 66 6.10 -12.33 -22.30
N ALA A 67 6.28 -12.49 -23.61
CA ALA A 67 5.69 -13.52 -24.44
C ALA A 67 5.86 -14.92 -23.87
N THR A 68 4.77 -15.69 -23.93
CA THR A 68 4.78 -17.15 -23.94
C THR A 68 5.65 -17.63 -25.11
N VAL A 69 6.95 -17.86 -24.87
CA VAL A 69 7.78 -18.65 -25.78
C VAL A 69 7.41 -20.11 -25.56
N GLY A 70 6.32 -20.51 -26.22
CA GLY A 70 5.78 -21.85 -26.18
C GLY A 70 5.20 -22.23 -27.52
N ARG A 71 6.07 -22.55 -28.50
CA ARG A 71 5.94 -23.68 -29.44
C ARG A 71 6.98 -23.60 -30.56
N SER A 72 7.84 -24.62 -30.57
CA SER A 72 8.05 -25.56 -31.69
C SER A 72 7.98 -25.00 -33.12
N ALA A 73 9.10 -25.10 -33.86
CA ALA A 73 9.21 -25.83 -35.13
C ALA A 73 10.47 -25.43 -35.92
N GLN A 74 11.15 -26.45 -36.49
CA GLN A 74 11.99 -26.41 -37.71
C GLN A 74 13.31 -25.61 -37.62
N GLN A 75 14.50 -26.16 -37.89
CA GLN A 75 14.93 -27.30 -38.72
C GLN A 75 16.26 -27.85 -38.18
#